data_AF-A0AB33Z0F5-F1
#
_entry.id   AF-A0AB33Z0F5-F1
#
_cell.length_a   1.000
_cell.length_b   1.000
_cell.length_c   1.000
_cell.angle_alpha   90.00
_cell.angle_beta   90.00
_cell.angle_gamma   90.00
#
_symmetry.space_group_name_H-M   'P 1'
#
loop_
_entity.id
_entity.type
_entity.pdbx_description
1 polymer ?
#
loop_
_entity_poly.entity_id
_entity_poly.type
_entity_poly.pdbx_seq_one_letter_code
_entity_poly.pdbx_strand_id
1 'polypeptide(L)'
;MQEEQVNKLGTAGFQRFVLKAAPYGVLLFIFFMYAAPTSKLANIGFYLVVLLPMVLAAPLLIKDTEYVSYIRPFIIIITAWLLLMVIGLDAEWGMFGKKLRHAFYVLVFISAIYFTLSSRLVSVNKIIAYIFWLTVAYSIVSMAIYYGWYGRSFSARLIPVLRLDSPIFVADILSVFGVSLIYLMFQKESYLQVLVTLAVILSLQYFYNARSALVGLCFGLFIMLFLSNVKHKKVILLVTFILLVSYVAVSAYYGNLLNRGVSYRIDIWLSGIEKALDCNLWFGCGFGDDRGVVIDDGLVFQHAHNIFIVHLINTGIVGALGLLIPLAYILVKGWQVKSAMSFGLFAGIITLFFDGNELITNPDALWLIFWLPVAQVYWQIKLNEEKLLGHSYKSALQT
;
A
#
# COMPACT_ATOMS: atom_id res chain seq x y z
N MET A 1 30.47 -35.19 15.32
CA MET A 1 30.93 -34.31 14.22
C MET A 1 30.26 -34.60 12.88
N GLN A 2 30.23 -35.85 12.41
CA GLN A 2 29.68 -36.17 11.08
C GLN A 2 28.15 -36.00 11.00
N GLU A 3 27.41 -36.46 12.01
CA GLU A 3 25.96 -36.26 12.16
C GLU A 3 25.56 -34.78 12.26
N GLU A 4 26.37 -33.98 12.95
CA GLU A 4 26.15 -32.54 13.11
C GLU A 4 26.38 -31.77 11.80
N GLN A 5 27.34 -32.21 10.98
CA GLN A 5 27.55 -31.64 9.65
C GLN A 5 26.46 -32.04 8.66
N VAL A 6 25.97 -33.29 8.69
CA VAL A 6 24.85 -33.74 7.85
C VAL A 6 23.56 -32.99 8.21
N ASN A 7 23.28 -32.79 9.50
CA ASN A 7 22.13 -32.01 9.96
C ASN A 7 22.24 -30.52 9.58
N LYS A 8 23.43 -29.92 9.65
CA LYS A 8 23.67 -28.54 9.17
C LYS A 8 23.50 -28.41 7.65
N LEU A 9 23.90 -29.41 6.88
CA LEU A 9 23.73 -29.42 5.42
C LEU A 9 22.26 -29.58 5.02
N GLY A 10 21.53 -30.47 5.69
CA GLY A 10 20.10 -30.71 5.46
C GLY A 10 19.22 -29.52 5.84
N THR A 11 19.49 -28.87 6.99
CA THR A 11 18.75 -27.66 7.42
C THR A 11 19.00 -26.48 6.49
N ALA A 12 20.25 -26.26 6.04
CA ALA A 12 20.55 -25.22 5.06
C ALA A 12 19.89 -25.49 3.70
N GLY A 13 19.79 -26.76 3.28
CA GLY A 13 19.07 -27.18 2.07
C GLY A 13 17.58 -26.88 2.14
N PHE A 14 16.93 -27.23 3.25
CA PHE A 14 15.51 -26.95 3.50
C PHE A 14 15.23 -25.45 3.51
N GLN A 15 16.01 -24.65 4.25
CA GLN A 15 15.83 -23.20 4.31
C GLN A 15 15.99 -22.53 2.93
N ARG A 16 16.94 -22.99 2.11
CA ARG A 16 17.09 -22.51 0.72
C ARG A 16 15.89 -22.88 -0.15
N PHE A 17 15.33 -24.08 0.02
CA PHE A 17 14.11 -24.48 -0.68
C PHE A 17 12.93 -23.58 -0.30
N VAL A 18 12.77 -23.30 0.99
CA VAL A 18 11.72 -22.39 1.50
C VAL A 18 11.86 -20.99 0.91
N LEU A 19 13.07 -20.43 0.82
CA LEU A 19 13.31 -19.13 0.19
C LEU A 19 13.00 -19.12 -1.32
N LYS A 20 13.29 -20.21 -2.03
CA LYS A 20 12.88 -20.35 -3.44
C LYS A 20 11.36 -20.39 -3.62
N ALA A 21 10.63 -20.82 -2.60
CA ALA A 21 9.16 -20.86 -2.62
C ALA A 21 8.51 -19.52 -2.24
N ALA A 22 9.24 -18.60 -1.60
CA ALA A 22 8.72 -17.31 -1.14
C ALA A 22 8.00 -16.46 -2.22
N PRO A 23 8.49 -16.36 -3.47
CA PRO A 23 7.79 -15.63 -4.53
C PRO A 23 6.38 -16.17 -4.79
N TYR A 24 6.22 -17.49 -4.80
CA TYR A 24 4.93 -18.15 -4.98
C TYR A 24 4.02 -17.94 -3.77
N GLY A 25 4.58 -17.99 -2.55
CA GLY A 25 3.87 -17.67 -1.32
C GLY A 25 3.29 -16.26 -1.31
N VAL A 26 4.08 -15.25 -1.71
CA VAL A 26 3.61 -13.85 -1.79
C VAL A 26 2.52 -13.69 -2.85
N LEU A 27 2.70 -14.24 -4.06
CA LEU A 27 1.67 -14.18 -5.11
C LEU A 27 0.38 -14.87 -4.68
N LEU A 28 0.49 -16.04 -4.04
CA LEU A 28 -0.66 -16.79 -3.53
C LEU A 28 -1.36 -16.02 -2.40
N PHE A 29 -0.61 -15.38 -1.49
CA PHE A 29 -1.19 -14.53 -0.46
C PHE A 29 -1.91 -13.33 -1.06
N ILE A 30 -1.31 -12.64 -2.04
CA ILE A 30 -1.98 -11.55 -2.77
C ILE A 30 -3.26 -12.08 -3.41
N PHE A 31 -3.25 -13.23 -4.06
CA PHE A 31 -4.46 -13.85 -4.59
C PHE A 31 -5.52 -14.12 -3.51
N PHE A 32 -5.12 -14.67 -2.36
CA PHE A 32 -6.01 -14.89 -1.23
C PHE A 32 -6.63 -13.60 -0.69
N MET A 33 -5.94 -12.45 -0.78
CA MET A 33 -6.53 -11.17 -0.40
C MET A 33 -7.83 -10.90 -1.17
N TYR A 34 -7.91 -11.29 -2.45
CA TYR A 34 -9.10 -11.13 -3.29
C TYR A 34 -10.07 -12.30 -3.17
N ALA A 35 -9.55 -13.54 -3.15
CA ALA A 35 -10.35 -14.74 -3.32
C ALA A 35 -10.87 -15.36 -2.01
N ALA A 36 -10.27 -15.05 -0.86
CA ALA A 36 -10.68 -15.65 0.40
C ALA A 36 -12.07 -15.16 0.83
N PRO A 37 -13.01 -16.04 1.22
CA PRO A 37 -14.36 -15.65 1.64
C PRO A 37 -14.39 -14.79 2.91
N THR A 38 -13.35 -14.86 3.75
CA THR A 38 -13.29 -14.11 5.01
C THR A 38 -11.88 -13.59 5.31
N SER A 39 -11.82 -12.53 6.11
CA SER A 39 -10.57 -12.00 6.65
C SER A 39 -9.79 -13.05 7.45
N LYS A 40 -10.48 -13.94 8.18
CA LYS A 40 -9.83 -15.03 8.90
C LYS A 40 -9.10 -15.99 7.97
N LEU A 41 -9.74 -16.40 6.86
CA LEU A 41 -9.14 -17.37 5.94
C LEU A 41 -7.89 -16.80 5.24
N ALA A 42 -7.94 -15.56 4.76
CA ALA A 42 -6.75 -14.99 4.13
C ALA A 42 -5.63 -14.65 5.12
N ASN A 43 -5.96 -14.38 6.39
CA ASN A 43 -4.94 -14.28 7.43
C ASN A 43 -4.29 -15.65 7.69
N ILE A 44 -5.05 -16.75 7.69
CA ILE A 44 -4.49 -18.11 7.72
C ILE A 44 -3.60 -18.34 6.50
N GLY A 45 -4.04 -17.90 5.31
CA GLY A 45 -3.22 -17.91 4.09
C GLY A 45 -1.88 -17.22 4.32
N PHE A 46 -1.87 -15.97 4.80
CA PHE A 46 -0.65 -15.24 5.16
C PHE A 46 0.23 -16.03 6.14
N TYR A 47 -0.37 -16.55 7.22
CA TYR A 47 0.37 -17.27 8.24
C TYR A 47 1.08 -18.51 7.70
N LEU A 48 0.41 -19.29 6.86
CA LEU A 48 0.93 -20.54 6.34
C LEU A 48 1.90 -20.36 5.16
N VAL A 49 1.61 -19.45 4.23
CA VAL A 49 2.33 -19.38 2.96
C VAL A 49 3.36 -18.25 2.90
N VAL A 50 3.33 -17.31 3.86
CA VAL A 50 4.30 -16.22 3.96
C VAL A 50 5.01 -16.25 5.31
N LEU A 51 4.28 -16.12 6.41
CA LEU A 51 4.89 -15.96 7.74
C LEU A 51 5.73 -17.17 8.15
N LEU A 52 5.13 -18.36 8.15
CA LEU A 52 5.81 -19.58 8.58
C LEU A 52 7.08 -19.86 7.73
N PRO A 53 7.03 -19.85 6.37
CA PRO A 53 8.22 -19.93 5.52
C PRO A 53 9.32 -18.94 5.89
N MET A 54 8.97 -17.66 6.05
CA MET A 54 9.95 -16.61 6.33
C MET A 54 10.59 -16.78 7.71
N VAL A 55 9.83 -17.21 8.71
CA VAL A 55 10.37 -17.51 10.05
C VAL A 55 11.30 -18.70 10.03
N LEU A 56 10.95 -19.79 9.32
CA LEU A 56 11.82 -20.96 9.18
C LEU A 56 13.13 -20.64 8.46
N ALA A 57 13.09 -19.70 7.52
CA ALA A 57 14.27 -19.24 6.79
C ALA A 57 15.11 -18.18 7.54
N ALA A 58 14.60 -17.60 8.62
CA ALA A 58 15.21 -16.46 9.33
C ALA A 58 16.72 -16.59 9.65
N PRO A 59 17.24 -17.76 10.07
CA PRO A 59 18.67 -17.91 10.32
C PRO A 59 19.58 -17.71 9.10
N LEU A 60 19.08 -17.98 7.89
CA LEU A 60 19.79 -17.62 6.65
C LEU A 60 19.61 -16.14 6.32
N LEU A 61 18.42 -15.61 6.55
CA LEU A 61 18.10 -14.20 6.28
C LEU A 61 19.05 -13.26 7.01
N ILE A 62 19.25 -13.49 8.30
CA ILE A 62 20.07 -12.60 9.15
C ILE A 62 21.55 -12.60 8.72
N LYS A 63 22.01 -13.63 8.00
CA LYS A 63 23.38 -13.72 7.46
C LYS A 63 23.55 -13.01 6.12
N ASP A 64 22.46 -12.69 5.44
CA ASP A 64 22.48 -11.99 4.15
C ASP A 64 22.61 -10.47 4.41
N THR A 65 23.78 -9.92 4.07
CA THR A 65 24.11 -8.51 4.30
C THR A 65 23.28 -7.55 3.46
N GLU A 66 22.89 -7.96 2.24
CA GLU A 66 22.04 -7.13 1.37
C GLU A 66 20.63 -7.04 1.94
N TYR A 67 20.09 -8.19 2.38
CA TYR A 67 18.80 -8.24 3.08
C TYR A 67 18.82 -7.41 4.37
N VAL A 68 19.84 -7.57 5.21
CA VAL A 68 19.94 -6.82 6.48
C VAL A 68 20.00 -5.32 6.20
N SER A 69 20.77 -4.88 5.21
CA SER A 69 20.84 -3.47 4.78
C SER A 69 19.47 -2.95 4.31
N TYR A 70 18.72 -3.78 3.57
CA TYR A 70 17.39 -3.46 3.07
C TYR A 70 16.33 -3.36 4.19
N ILE A 71 16.29 -4.31 5.12
CA ILE A 71 15.23 -4.37 6.14
C ILE A 71 15.47 -3.42 7.33
N ARG A 72 16.74 -3.08 7.61
CA ARG A 72 17.15 -2.23 8.73
C ARG A 72 16.38 -0.91 8.88
N PRO A 73 16.19 -0.07 7.85
CA PRO A 73 15.41 1.17 8.03
C PRO A 73 13.96 0.92 8.43
N PHE A 74 13.33 -0.14 7.91
CA PHE A 74 11.97 -0.52 8.31
C PHE A 74 11.90 -0.95 9.77
N ILE A 75 12.87 -1.76 10.22
CA ILE A 75 12.97 -2.15 11.63
C ILE A 75 13.11 -0.92 12.51
N ILE A 76 14.05 -0.01 12.20
CA ILE A 76 14.29 1.20 12.98
C ILE A 76 13.02 2.06 13.08
N ILE A 77 12.37 2.33 11.94
CA ILE A 77 11.16 3.17 11.89
C ILE A 77 10.01 2.54 12.66
N ILE A 78 9.72 1.25 12.42
CA ILE A 78 8.60 0.56 13.06
C ILE A 78 8.85 0.40 14.56
N THR A 79 10.08 0.07 14.97
CA THR A 79 10.45 0.01 16.39
C THR A 79 10.35 1.39 17.05
N ALA A 80 10.80 2.46 16.39
CA ALA A 80 10.64 3.82 16.90
C ALA A 80 9.16 4.18 17.09
N TRP A 81 8.29 3.86 16.13
CA TRP A 81 6.85 4.06 16.27
C TRP A 81 6.24 3.28 17.44
N LEU A 82 6.62 2.00 17.61
CA LEU A 82 6.15 1.20 18.75
C LEU A 82 6.61 1.79 20.09
N LEU A 83 7.85 2.25 20.19
CA LEU A 83 8.37 2.88 21.40
C LEU A 83 7.64 4.19 21.72
N LEU A 84 7.37 5.02 20.70
CA LEU A 84 6.57 6.24 20.87
C LEU A 84 5.16 5.92 21.37
N MET A 85 4.53 4.87 20.83
CA MET A 85 3.20 4.46 21.30
C MET A 85 3.20 3.94 22.75
N VAL A 86 4.30 3.34 23.23
CA VAL A 86 4.46 2.92 24.64
C VAL A 86 4.64 4.12 25.58
N ILE A 87 5.29 5.18 25.12
CA ILE A 87 5.54 6.40 25.92
C ILE A 87 4.24 7.20 26.11
N GLY A 88 3.29 7.11 25.17
CA GLY A 88 1.97 7.71 25.33
C GLY A 88 1.23 7.17 26.57
N LEU A 89 0.49 8.06 27.23
CA LEU A 89 -0.14 7.84 28.53
C LEU A 89 -0.99 6.55 28.55
N ASP A 90 -0.89 5.79 29.65
CA ASP A 90 -1.64 4.56 29.94
C ASP A 90 -1.47 3.41 28.92
N ALA A 91 -0.25 2.85 28.85
CA ALA A 91 0.04 1.69 28.03
C ALA A 91 -0.65 0.40 28.55
N GLU A 92 -1.75 0.01 27.91
CA GLU A 92 -2.30 -1.33 28.08
C GLU A 92 -1.40 -2.38 27.41
N TRP A 93 -0.76 -3.24 28.22
CA TRP A 93 0.15 -4.30 27.74
C TRP A 93 -0.48 -5.25 26.72
N GLY A 94 -1.79 -5.49 26.80
CA GLY A 94 -2.54 -6.29 25.81
C GLY A 94 -2.55 -5.65 24.41
N MET A 95 -2.78 -4.34 24.36
CA MET A 95 -2.76 -3.55 23.12
C MET A 95 -1.36 -3.47 22.53
N PHE A 96 -0.33 -3.27 23.37
CA PHE A 96 1.06 -3.33 22.93
C PHE A 96 1.40 -4.69 22.31
N GLY A 97 1.05 -5.81 22.96
CA GLY A 97 1.30 -7.16 22.44
C GLY A 97 0.62 -7.41 21.09
N LYS A 98 -0.59 -6.88 20.88
CA LYS A 98 -1.29 -6.91 19.58
C LYS A 98 -0.52 -6.12 18.51
N LYS A 99 -0.07 -4.92 18.84
CA LYS A 99 0.65 -4.02 17.91
C LYS A 99 2.05 -4.51 17.57
N LEU A 100 2.76 -5.06 18.54
CA LEU A 100 4.06 -5.72 18.33
C LEU A 100 3.93 -6.89 17.35
N ARG A 101 2.87 -7.70 17.48
CA ARG A 101 2.58 -8.80 16.55
C ARG A 101 2.28 -8.30 15.14
N HIS A 102 1.46 -7.25 15.01
CA HIS A 102 1.17 -6.64 13.72
C HIS A 102 2.43 -6.05 13.07
N ALA A 103 3.28 -5.38 13.84
CA ALA A 103 4.57 -4.86 13.38
C ALA A 103 5.47 -5.99 12.86
N PHE A 104 5.52 -7.11 13.58
CA PHE A 104 6.22 -8.31 13.13
C PHE A 104 5.65 -8.82 11.80
N TYR A 105 4.32 -8.87 11.63
CA TYR A 105 3.69 -9.29 10.37
C TYR A 105 4.07 -8.37 9.21
N VAL A 106 4.07 -7.05 9.42
CA VAL A 106 4.51 -6.06 8.42
C VAL A 106 5.97 -6.28 8.03
N LEU A 107 6.88 -6.45 8.99
CA LEU A 107 8.30 -6.69 8.72
C LEU A 107 8.53 -7.98 7.93
N VAL A 108 7.81 -9.05 8.28
CA VAL A 108 7.84 -10.32 7.55
C VAL A 108 7.33 -10.13 6.13
N PHE A 109 6.26 -9.37 5.93
CA PHE A 109 5.72 -9.10 4.60
C PHE A 109 6.71 -8.31 3.72
N ILE A 110 7.34 -7.26 4.26
CA ILE A 110 8.39 -6.49 3.58
C ILE A 110 9.57 -7.39 3.22
N SER A 111 9.95 -8.29 4.13
CA SER A 111 11.01 -9.28 3.91
C SER A 111 10.64 -10.25 2.79
N ALA A 112 9.41 -10.75 2.78
CA ALA A 112 8.93 -11.65 1.72
C ALA A 112 8.91 -10.96 0.34
N ILE A 113 8.58 -9.66 0.29
CA ILE A 113 8.66 -8.84 -0.93
C ILE A 113 10.10 -8.74 -1.42
N TYR A 114 11.06 -8.48 -0.52
CA TYR A 114 12.49 -8.45 -0.87
C TYR A 114 12.91 -9.75 -1.56
N PHE A 115 12.62 -10.91 -0.97
CA PHE A 115 13.00 -12.20 -1.56
C PHE A 115 12.27 -12.51 -2.85
N THR A 116 11.00 -12.11 -2.94
CA THR A 116 10.23 -12.22 -4.18
C THR A 116 10.93 -11.50 -5.33
N LEU A 117 11.38 -10.28 -5.08
CA LEU A 117 12.04 -9.44 -6.08
C LEU A 117 13.51 -9.85 -6.33
N SER A 118 14.23 -10.28 -5.30
CA SER A 118 15.63 -10.73 -5.42
C SER A 118 15.76 -12.06 -6.17
N SER A 119 14.73 -12.93 -6.10
CA SER A 119 14.66 -14.16 -6.89
C SER A 119 14.63 -13.94 -8.41
N ARG A 120 14.29 -12.72 -8.86
CA ARG A 120 14.06 -12.33 -10.26
C ARG A 120 12.97 -13.11 -11.01
N LEU A 121 12.23 -14.00 -10.34
CA LEU A 121 11.08 -14.68 -10.95
C LEU A 121 10.01 -13.68 -11.38
N VAL A 122 9.80 -12.65 -10.57
CA VAL A 122 8.83 -11.59 -10.80
C VAL A 122 9.53 -10.24 -10.63
N SER A 123 9.19 -9.27 -11.48
CA SER A 123 9.64 -7.89 -11.36
C SER A 123 8.53 -7.01 -10.78
N VAL A 124 8.89 -5.84 -10.25
CA VAL A 124 7.92 -4.84 -9.78
C VAL A 124 6.86 -4.55 -10.86
N ASN A 125 7.27 -4.40 -12.12
CA ASN A 125 6.35 -4.15 -13.25
C ASN A 125 5.35 -5.30 -13.47
N LYS A 126 5.78 -6.55 -13.29
CA LYS A 126 4.88 -7.72 -13.38
C LYS A 126 3.91 -7.75 -12.20
N ILE A 127 4.35 -7.40 -10.98
CA ILE A 127 3.46 -7.31 -9.81
C ILE A 127 2.43 -6.21 -10.01
N ILE A 128 2.83 -5.04 -10.53
CA ILE A 128 1.91 -3.93 -10.84
C ILE A 128 0.79 -4.43 -11.78
N ALA A 129 1.17 -5.05 -12.90
CA ALA A 129 0.20 -5.56 -13.86
C ALA A 129 -0.67 -6.67 -13.27
N TYR A 130 -0.07 -7.59 -12.51
CA TYR A 130 -0.78 -8.70 -11.86
C TYR A 130 -1.85 -8.18 -10.90
N ILE A 131 -1.49 -7.26 -10.00
CA ILE A 131 -2.45 -6.72 -9.04
C ILE A 131 -3.53 -5.93 -9.76
N PHE A 132 -3.18 -5.05 -10.71
CA PHE A 132 -4.17 -4.30 -11.47
C PHE A 132 -5.22 -5.20 -12.14
N TRP A 133 -4.78 -6.20 -12.91
CA TRP A 133 -5.69 -7.10 -13.61
C TRP A 133 -6.45 -8.03 -12.66
N LEU A 134 -5.85 -8.42 -11.54
CA LEU A 134 -6.53 -9.17 -10.49
C LEU A 134 -7.65 -8.32 -9.86
N THR A 135 -7.42 -7.04 -9.60
CA THR A 135 -8.45 -6.11 -9.11
C THR A 135 -9.57 -5.91 -10.13
N VAL A 136 -9.25 -5.79 -11.42
CA VAL A 136 -10.26 -5.72 -12.50
C VAL A 136 -11.10 -7.00 -12.53
N ALA A 137 -10.47 -8.18 -12.55
CA ALA A 137 -11.18 -9.46 -12.56
C ALA A 137 -12.06 -9.62 -11.32
N TYR A 138 -11.54 -9.28 -10.15
CA TYR A 138 -12.29 -9.29 -8.89
C TYR A 138 -13.47 -8.32 -8.91
N SER A 139 -13.32 -7.14 -9.51
CA SER A 139 -14.40 -6.17 -9.66
C SER A 139 -15.50 -6.71 -10.56
N ILE A 140 -15.15 -7.39 -11.66
CA ILE A 140 -16.12 -8.02 -12.57
C ILE A 140 -16.89 -9.13 -11.84
N VAL A 141 -16.20 -10.00 -11.09
CA VAL A 141 -16.83 -11.04 -10.26
C VAL A 141 -17.78 -10.41 -9.23
N SER A 142 -17.33 -9.35 -8.57
CA SER A 142 -18.14 -8.60 -7.62
C SER A 142 -19.38 -7.98 -8.27
N MET A 143 -19.27 -7.42 -9.46
CA MET A 143 -20.41 -6.88 -10.22
C MET A 143 -21.40 -7.99 -10.60
N ALA A 144 -20.92 -9.12 -11.09
CA ALA A 144 -21.76 -10.25 -11.46
C ALA A 144 -22.57 -10.79 -10.26
N ILE A 145 -21.94 -10.87 -9.08
CA ILE A 145 -22.62 -11.30 -7.86
C ILE A 145 -23.54 -10.19 -7.34
N TYR A 146 -23.07 -8.96 -7.22
CA TYR A 146 -23.82 -7.89 -6.57
C TYR A 146 -25.02 -7.40 -7.40
N TYR A 147 -24.83 -7.16 -8.70
CA TYR A 147 -25.91 -6.71 -9.58
C TYR A 147 -26.69 -7.87 -10.19
N GLY A 148 -26.01 -8.96 -10.57
CA GLY A 148 -26.64 -10.13 -11.17
C GLY A 148 -27.32 -11.02 -10.13
N TRP A 149 -26.52 -11.64 -9.24
CA TRP A 149 -27.04 -12.63 -8.28
C TRP A 149 -27.91 -12.03 -7.18
N TYR A 150 -27.49 -10.92 -6.56
CA TYR A 150 -28.28 -10.24 -5.52
C TYR A 150 -29.35 -9.30 -6.10
N GLY A 151 -29.42 -9.16 -7.43
CA GLY A 151 -30.45 -8.33 -8.10
C GLY A 151 -30.41 -6.85 -7.72
N ARG A 152 -29.24 -6.31 -7.32
CA ARG A 152 -29.12 -4.89 -6.99
C ARG A 152 -29.18 -4.05 -8.25
N SER A 153 -29.77 -2.85 -8.15
CA SER A 153 -29.78 -1.89 -9.26
C SER A 153 -28.37 -1.41 -9.60
N PHE A 154 -28.09 -1.16 -10.89
CA PHE A 154 -26.84 -0.51 -11.33
C PHE A 154 -26.65 0.92 -10.80
N SER A 155 -27.72 1.56 -10.30
CA SER A 155 -27.62 2.84 -9.60
C SER A 155 -27.08 2.70 -8.17
N ALA A 156 -27.10 1.49 -7.60
CA ALA A 156 -26.54 1.22 -6.30
C ALA A 156 -25.01 1.14 -6.38
N ARG A 157 -24.34 1.70 -5.36
CA ARG A 157 -22.90 1.54 -5.17
C ARG A 157 -22.54 0.06 -5.15
N LEU A 158 -21.55 -0.33 -5.94
CA LEU A 158 -21.00 -1.68 -5.93
C LEU A 158 -20.38 -1.96 -4.56
N ILE A 159 -20.90 -2.94 -3.84
CA ILE A 159 -20.25 -3.48 -2.65
C ILE A 159 -19.53 -4.76 -3.06
N PRO A 160 -18.18 -4.78 -3.02
CA PRO A 160 -17.40 -5.94 -3.39
C PRO A 160 -17.62 -7.09 -2.41
N VAL A 161 -17.41 -8.33 -2.88
CA VAL A 161 -17.69 -9.56 -2.13
C VAL A 161 -16.41 -10.20 -1.59
N LEU A 162 -16.50 -11.24 -0.75
CA LEU A 162 -15.33 -11.92 -0.18
C LEU A 162 -14.55 -10.98 0.75
N ARG A 163 -13.22 -11.11 0.83
CA ARG A 163 -12.40 -10.41 1.82
C ARG A 163 -12.24 -8.91 1.59
N LEU A 164 -12.07 -8.44 0.34
CA LEU A 164 -11.93 -7.01 0.05
C LEU A 164 -13.30 -6.35 -0.03
N ASP A 165 -14.06 -6.43 1.05
CA ASP A 165 -15.45 -5.96 1.16
C ASP A 165 -15.62 -4.44 1.17
N SER A 166 -14.52 -3.68 1.28
CA SER A 166 -14.54 -2.22 1.20
C SER A 166 -14.52 -1.72 -0.24
N PRO A 167 -15.60 -1.08 -0.74
CA PRO A 167 -15.62 -0.48 -2.08
C PRO A 167 -14.59 0.64 -2.25
N ILE A 168 -14.18 1.28 -1.16
CA ILE A 168 -13.19 2.36 -1.18
C ILE A 168 -11.81 1.77 -1.47
N PHE A 169 -11.38 0.79 -0.67
CA PHE A 169 -10.03 0.24 -0.81
C PHE A 169 -9.82 -0.49 -2.15
N VAL A 170 -10.85 -1.14 -2.70
CA VAL A 170 -10.74 -1.76 -4.03
C VAL A 170 -10.53 -0.69 -5.11
N ALA A 171 -11.26 0.43 -5.02
CA ALA A 171 -11.08 1.56 -5.94
C ALA A 171 -9.71 2.24 -5.76
N ASP A 172 -9.20 2.35 -4.52
CA ASP A 172 -7.88 2.89 -4.24
C ASP A 172 -6.78 2.02 -4.86
N ILE A 173 -6.89 0.69 -4.72
CA ILE A 173 -5.97 -0.26 -5.36
C ILE A 173 -5.99 -0.09 -6.88
N LEU A 174 -7.17 0.07 -7.51
CA LEU A 174 -7.27 0.37 -8.95
C LEU A 174 -6.51 1.65 -9.31
N SER A 175 -6.61 2.72 -8.50
CA SER A 175 -5.87 3.97 -8.74
C SER A 175 -4.36 3.80 -8.58
N VAL A 176 -3.92 3.19 -7.47
CA VAL A 176 -2.49 2.97 -7.15
C VAL A 176 -1.79 2.17 -8.25
N PHE A 177 -2.32 1.01 -8.59
CA PHE A 177 -1.70 0.14 -9.58
C PHE A 177 -2.02 0.59 -11.01
N GLY A 178 -3.17 1.24 -11.23
CA GLY A 178 -3.56 1.81 -12.52
C GLY A 178 -2.64 2.96 -12.96
N VAL A 179 -2.35 3.92 -12.08
CA VAL A 179 -1.40 5.02 -12.39
C VAL A 179 -0.02 4.45 -12.70
N SER A 180 0.44 3.48 -11.92
CA SER A 180 1.74 2.81 -12.14
C SER A 180 1.78 2.08 -13.48
N LEU A 181 0.70 1.39 -13.85
CA LEU A 181 0.59 0.66 -15.12
C LEU A 181 0.51 1.62 -16.32
N ILE A 182 -0.25 2.71 -16.20
CA ILE A 182 -0.35 3.75 -17.23
C ILE A 182 1.03 4.37 -17.49
N TYR A 183 1.81 4.66 -16.44
CA TYR A 183 3.19 5.12 -16.61
C TYR A 183 4.02 4.14 -17.45
N LEU A 184 3.96 2.84 -17.15
CA LEU A 184 4.66 1.81 -17.92
C LEU A 184 4.22 1.75 -19.39
N MET A 185 2.94 1.98 -19.67
CA MET A 185 2.41 2.03 -21.04
C MET A 185 2.87 3.28 -21.78
N PHE A 186 2.98 4.43 -21.11
CA PHE A 186 3.55 5.64 -21.69
C PHE A 186 5.03 5.48 -22.05
N GLN A 187 5.82 4.80 -21.22
CA GLN A 187 7.22 4.50 -21.55
C GLN A 187 7.37 3.63 -22.81
N LYS A 188 6.33 2.89 -23.18
CA LYS A 188 6.27 2.07 -24.41
C LYS A 188 5.48 2.73 -25.54
N GLU A 189 5.12 4.01 -25.39
CA GLU A 189 4.31 4.77 -26.36
C GLU A 189 2.98 4.08 -26.76
N SER A 190 2.42 3.28 -25.85
CA SER A 190 1.22 2.45 -26.09
C SER A 190 -0.07 3.21 -25.74
N TYR A 191 -0.32 4.32 -26.44
CA TYR A 191 -1.42 5.26 -26.11
C TYR A 191 -2.82 4.64 -26.13
N LEU A 192 -3.08 3.69 -27.05
CA LEU A 192 -4.37 2.97 -27.07
C LEU A 192 -4.57 2.15 -25.79
N GLN A 193 -3.53 1.47 -25.31
CA GLN A 193 -3.60 0.72 -24.06
C GLN A 193 -3.83 1.65 -22.87
N VAL A 194 -3.23 2.84 -22.87
CA VAL A 194 -3.50 3.87 -21.85
C VAL A 194 -4.97 4.27 -21.86
N LEU A 195 -5.54 4.58 -23.03
CA LEU A 195 -6.94 4.99 -23.14
C LEU A 195 -7.88 3.89 -22.66
N VAL A 196 -7.65 2.64 -23.08
CA VAL A 196 -8.45 1.47 -22.65
C VAL A 196 -8.32 1.27 -21.13
N THR A 197 -7.11 1.33 -20.59
CA THR A 197 -6.87 1.15 -19.15
C THR A 197 -7.55 2.25 -18.34
N LEU A 198 -7.45 3.50 -18.78
CA LEU A 198 -8.10 4.63 -18.13
C LEU A 198 -9.63 4.50 -18.20
N ALA A 199 -10.18 4.09 -19.34
CA ALA A 199 -11.61 3.84 -19.49
C ALA A 199 -12.10 2.74 -18.54
N VAL A 200 -11.35 1.65 -18.39
CA VAL A 200 -11.66 0.57 -17.43
C VAL A 200 -11.63 1.11 -15.99
N ILE A 201 -10.60 1.87 -15.62
CA ILE A 201 -10.50 2.46 -14.27
C ILE A 201 -11.69 3.37 -13.98
N LEU A 202 -11.99 4.33 -14.88
CA LEU A 202 -13.09 5.27 -14.70
C LEU A 202 -14.44 4.55 -14.65
N SER A 203 -14.64 3.52 -15.47
CA SER A 203 -15.87 2.71 -15.45
C SER A 203 -16.05 2.00 -14.11
N LEU A 204 -15.01 1.36 -13.58
CA LEU A 204 -15.08 0.68 -12.28
C LEU A 204 -15.22 1.68 -11.12
N GLN A 205 -14.52 2.82 -11.17
CA GLN A 205 -14.65 3.88 -10.16
C GLN A 205 -16.07 4.46 -10.11
N TYR A 206 -16.76 4.56 -11.24
CA TYR A 206 -18.17 4.96 -11.28
C TYR A 206 -19.04 4.05 -10.41
N PHE A 207 -18.91 2.73 -10.57
CA PHE A 207 -19.69 1.75 -9.81
C PHE A 207 -19.28 1.72 -8.33
N TYR A 208 -17.97 1.76 -8.03
CA TYR A 208 -17.50 1.80 -6.65
C TYR A 208 -17.82 3.11 -5.94
N ASN A 209 -18.07 4.21 -6.67
CA ASN A 209 -18.43 5.53 -6.16
C ASN A 209 -17.54 5.95 -4.98
N ALA A 210 -16.22 5.86 -5.19
CA ALA A 210 -15.17 6.15 -4.21
C ALA A 210 -14.43 7.44 -4.62
N ARG A 211 -14.71 8.53 -3.90
CA ARG A 211 -14.18 9.88 -4.21
C ARG A 211 -12.68 10.00 -3.97
N SER A 212 -12.19 9.43 -2.88
CA SER A 212 -10.77 9.35 -2.54
C SER A 212 -9.96 8.68 -3.65
N ALA A 213 -10.41 7.52 -4.13
CA ALA A 213 -9.80 6.83 -5.26
C ALA A 213 -9.70 7.71 -6.53
N LEU A 214 -10.74 8.48 -6.84
CA LEU A 214 -10.74 9.41 -7.99
C LEU A 214 -9.73 10.54 -7.77
N VAL A 215 -9.69 11.14 -6.57
CA VAL A 215 -8.70 12.17 -6.23
C VAL A 215 -7.29 11.60 -6.34
N GLY A 216 -7.05 10.40 -5.81
CA GLY A 216 -5.76 9.70 -5.94
C GLY A 216 -5.37 9.44 -7.40
N LEU A 217 -6.32 9.03 -8.24
CA LEU A 217 -6.10 8.87 -9.69
C LEU A 217 -5.72 10.20 -10.35
N CYS A 218 -6.50 11.26 -10.11
CA CYS A 218 -6.27 12.58 -10.69
C CYS A 218 -4.89 13.14 -10.33
N PHE A 219 -4.57 13.17 -9.03
CA PHE A 219 -3.30 13.69 -8.56
C PHE A 219 -2.13 12.80 -8.97
N GLY A 220 -2.31 11.47 -8.96
CA GLY A 220 -1.33 10.50 -9.45
C GLY A 220 -1.00 10.68 -10.93
N LEU A 221 -2.02 10.80 -11.79
CA LEU A 221 -1.83 11.06 -13.22
C LEU A 221 -1.23 12.44 -13.46
N PHE A 222 -1.68 13.46 -12.73
CA PHE A 222 -1.15 14.81 -12.85
C PHE A 222 0.34 14.87 -12.52
N ILE A 223 0.75 14.34 -11.35
CA ILE A 223 2.16 14.36 -10.95
C ILE A 223 3.01 13.51 -11.90
N MET A 224 2.48 12.36 -12.33
CA MET A 224 3.16 11.49 -13.29
C MET A 224 3.42 12.23 -14.61
N LEU A 225 2.41 12.87 -15.20
CA LEU A 225 2.54 13.62 -16.45
C LEU A 225 3.40 14.88 -16.30
N PHE A 226 3.30 15.56 -15.15
CA PHE A 226 4.04 16.77 -14.87
C PHE A 226 5.55 16.51 -14.77
N LEU A 227 5.92 15.46 -14.03
CA LEU A 227 7.32 15.11 -13.82
C LEU A 227 7.90 14.32 -14.99
N SER A 228 7.10 13.53 -15.72
CA SER A 228 7.58 12.63 -16.79
C SER A 228 7.71 13.30 -18.15
N ASN A 229 8.77 12.91 -18.88
CA ASN A 229 8.98 13.29 -20.26
C ASN A 229 8.14 12.41 -21.20
N VAL A 230 6.82 12.60 -21.19
CA VAL A 230 5.87 11.92 -22.08
C VAL A 230 5.69 12.75 -23.36
N LYS A 231 5.78 12.12 -24.53
CA LYS A 231 5.45 12.76 -25.81
C LYS A 231 3.99 13.23 -25.79
N HIS A 232 3.71 14.39 -26.38
CA HIS A 232 2.36 14.98 -26.41
C HIS A 232 1.75 15.27 -25.02
N LYS A 233 2.55 15.46 -23.96
CA LYS A 233 2.07 15.68 -22.58
C LYS A 233 0.96 16.73 -22.44
N LYS A 234 1.02 17.82 -23.20
CA LYS A 234 -0.01 18.89 -23.15
C LYS A 234 -1.36 18.39 -23.65
N VAL A 235 -1.36 17.64 -24.75
CA VAL A 235 -2.58 17.05 -25.33
C VAL A 235 -3.13 15.99 -24.39
N ILE A 236 -2.27 15.12 -23.85
CA ILE A 236 -2.68 14.08 -22.91
C ILE A 236 -3.30 14.71 -21.65
N LEU A 237 -2.67 15.75 -21.08
CA LEU A 237 -3.20 16.46 -19.92
C LEU A 237 -4.56 17.08 -20.23
N LEU A 238 -4.72 17.72 -21.39
CA LEU A 238 -6.01 18.26 -21.82
C LEU A 238 -7.07 17.18 -21.98
N VAL A 239 -6.76 16.05 -22.64
CA VAL A 239 -7.69 14.94 -22.83
C VAL A 239 -8.06 14.30 -21.49
N THR A 240 -7.10 14.05 -20.61
CA THR A 240 -7.36 13.54 -19.26
C THR A 240 -8.22 14.51 -18.46
N PHE A 241 -7.95 15.81 -18.54
CA PHE A 241 -8.76 16.85 -17.90
C PHE A 241 -10.20 16.84 -18.42
N ILE A 242 -10.40 16.81 -19.74
CA ILE A 242 -11.74 16.72 -20.36
C ILE A 242 -12.46 15.46 -19.89
N LEU A 243 -11.80 14.29 -19.94
CA LEU A 243 -12.40 13.02 -19.49
C LEU A 243 -12.82 13.06 -18.02
N LEU A 244 -12.01 13.65 -17.15
CA LEU A 244 -12.31 13.78 -15.72
C LEU A 244 -13.46 14.76 -15.47
N VAL A 245 -13.47 15.92 -16.14
CA VAL A 245 -14.56 16.89 -16.03
C VAL A 245 -15.87 16.29 -16.55
N SER A 246 -15.82 15.60 -17.70
CA SER A 246 -16.97 14.89 -18.25
C SER A 246 -17.45 13.79 -17.30
N TYR A 247 -16.54 13.02 -16.69
CA TYR A 247 -16.90 12.03 -15.67
C TYR A 247 -17.61 12.68 -14.48
N VAL A 248 -17.07 13.77 -13.94
CA VAL A 248 -17.68 14.49 -12.81
C VAL A 248 -19.05 15.04 -13.19
N ALA A 249 -19.20 15.61 -14.39
CA ALA A 249 -20.48 16.14 -14.87
C ALA A 249 -21.54 15.03 -15.03
N VAL A 250 -21.17 13.89 -15.64
CA VAL A 250 -22.05 12.72 -15.77
C VAL A 250 -22.42 12.17 -14.41
N SER A 251 -21.45 12.05 -13.50
CA SER A 251 -21.67 11.53 -12.15
C SER A 251 -22.45 12.50 -11.25
N ALA A 252 -22.40 13.80 -11.53
CA ALA A 252 -23.23 14.83 -10.89
C ALA A 252 -24.69 14.76 -11.35
N TYR A 253 -24.92 14.50 -12.65
CA TYR A 253 -26.26 14.48 -13.23
C TYR A 253 -26.98 13.14 -13.05
N TYR A 254 -26.28 12.02 -13.31
CA TYR A 254 -26.84 10.66 -13.26
C TYR A 254 -26.43 9.87 -12.01
N GLY A 255 -25.39 10.32 -11.29
CA GLY A 255 -24.80 9.59 -10.18
C GLY A 255 -25.13 10.20 -8.81
N ASN A 256 -24.59 9.57 -7.77
CA ASN A 256 -24.72 10.00 -6.38
C ASN A 256 -23.43 10.63 -5.82
N LEU A 257 -22.52 11.07 -6.68
CA LEU A 257 -21.18 11.52 -6.26
C LEU A 257 -21.25 12.82 -5.44
N LEU A 258 -22.07 13.77 -5.88
CA LEU A 258 -22.24 15.07 -5.22
C LEU A 258 -23.23 15.04 -4.05
N ASN A 259 -24.19 14.11 -4.05
CA ASN A 259 -25.23 14.00 -3.03
C ASN A 259 -24.72 13.52 -1.66
N ARG A 260 -23.47 13.04 -1.54
CA ARG A 260 -22.92 12.47 -0.30
C ARG A 260 -22.19 13.46 0.61
N GLY A 261 -22.16 14.76 0.29
CA GLY A 261 -21.56 15.83 1.11
C GLY A 261 -20.08 15.61 1.47
N VAL A 262 -19.51 16.43 2.36
CA VAL A 262 -18.12 16.26 2.86
C VAL A 262 -17.96 15.17 3.92
N SER A 263 -19.04 14.47 4.29
CA SER A 263 -19.03 13.31 5.21
C SER A 263 -18.33 13.58 6.55
N TYR A 264 -18.51 14.78 7.12
CA TYR A 264 -17.89 15.25 8.37
C TYR A 264 -16.36 15.19 8.40
N ARG A 265 -15.68 15.01 7.24
CA ARG A 265 -14.23 14.78 7.20
C ARG A 265 -13.44 15.93 7.81
N ILE A 266 -13.85 17.17 7.54
CA ILE A 266 -13.17 18.36 8.08
C ILE A 266 -13.29 18.39 9.61
N ASP A 267 -14.51 18.22 10.14
CA ASP A 267 -14.78 18.22 11.58
C ASP A 267 -14.01 17.08 12.27
N ILE A 268 -14.06 15.87 11.71
CA ILE A 268 -13.29 14.71 12.18
C ILE A 268 -11.79 15.00 12.20
N TRP A 269 -11.26 15.70 11.20
CA TRP A 269 -9.83 16.01 11.13
C TRP A 269 -9.41 17.05 12.15
N LEU A 270 -10.22 18.10 12.34
CA LEU A 270 -9.98 19.13 13.35
C LEU A 270 -10.01 18.52 14.75
N SER A 271 -11.08 17.79 15.08
CA SER A 271 -11.19 17.09 16.38
C SER A 271 -10.10 16.03 16.56
N GLY A 272 -9.64 15.39 15.47
CA GLY A 272 -8.51 14.46 15.52
C GLY A 272 -7.16 15.14 15.84
N ILE A 273 -6.95 16.35 15.33
CA ILE A 273 -5.76 17.16 15.63
C ILE A 273 -5.83 17.69 17.07
N GLU A 274 -6.99 18.20 17.49
CA GLU A 274 -7.24 18.63 18.88
C GLU A 274 -7.00 17.48 19.86
N LYS A 275 -7.53 16.29 19.56
CA LYS A 275 -7.26 15.08 20.35
C LYS A 275 -5.76 14.79 20.50
N ALA A 276 -4.99 14.91 19.42
CA ALA A 276 -3.54 14.71 19.49
C ALA A 276 -2.84 15.78 20.37
N LEU A 277 -3.32 17.03 20.32
CA LEU A 277 -2.84 18.13 21.15
C LEU A 277 -3.15 17.91 22.64
N ASP A 278 -4.37 17.46 22.94
CA ASP A 278 -4.86 17.23 24.31
C ASP A 278 -4.12 16.09 25.02
N CYS A 279 -3.70 15.06 24.30
CA CYS A 279 -2.88 13.99 24.84
C CYS A 279 -1.44 14.45 25.11
N ASN A 280 -0.67 14.63 24.03
CA ASN A 280 0.70 15.11 24.06
C ASN A 280 1.13 15.44 22.63
N LEU A 281 1.45 16.71 22.36
CA LEU A 281 1.84 17.14 21.02
C LEU A 281 3.04 16.37 20.44
N TRP A 282 4.02 16.01 21.28
CA TRP A 282 5.27 15.40 20.83
C TRP A 282 5.16 13.88 20.64
N PHE A 283 4.44 13.20 21.54
CA PHE A 283 4.41 11.74 21.63
C PHE A 283 3.03 11.11 21.38
N GLY A 284 1.98 11.93 21.27
CA GLY A 284 0.60 11.50 21.03
C GLY A 284 -0.05 10.82 22.24
N CYS A 285 -1.17 10.17 21.99
CA CYS A 285 -1.97 9.44 22.97
C CYS A 285 -1.45 8.01 23.24
N GLY A 286 -0.51 7.50 22.43
CA GLY A 286 -0.02 6.12 22.55
C GLY A 286 -1.11 5.07 22.34
N PHE A 287 -1.13 4.04 23.19
CA PHE A 287 -2.12 2.95 23.14
C PHE A 287 -3.39 3.22 23.94
N GLY A 288 -3.47 4.33 24.68
CA GLY A 288 -4.47 4.54 25.73
C GLY A 288 -5.85 5.00 25.25
N ASP A 289 -6.10 5.17 23.95
CA ASP A 289 -7.33 5.83 23.49
C ASP A 289 -8.12 5.06 22.41
N ASP A 290 -8.96 4.14 22.90
CA ASP A 290 -9.98 3.44 22.11
C ASP A 290 -11.27 4.26 21.93
N ARG A 291 -11.35 5.52 22.39
CA ARG A 291 -12.61 6.29 22.41
C ARG A 291 -13.01 6.89 21.06
N GLY A 292 -12.24 6.62 19.99
CA GLY A 292 -12.49 7.19 18.66
C GLY A 292 -12.30 8.71 18.64
N VAL A 293 -12.70 9.37 17.56
CA VAL A 293 -12.69 10.83 17.41
C VAL A 293 -14.12 11.34 17.65
N VAL A 294 -14.29 12.20 18.65
CA VAL A 294 -15.57 12.85 18.95
C VAL A 294 -15.56 14.23 18.29
N ILE A 295 -16.54 14.53 17.46
CA ILE A 295 -16.71 15.87 16.86
C ILE A 295 -17.61 16.75 17.75
N ASP A 296 -17.63 18.06 17.52
CA ASP A 296 -18.37 19.06 18.32
C ASP A 296 -19.86 18.73 18.51
N ASP A 297 -20.49 18.11 17.51
CA ASP A 297 -21.89 17.66 17.56
C ASP A 297 -22.11 16.43 18.48
N GLY A 298 -21.07 15.96 19.18
CA GLY A 298 -21.09 14.80 20.07
C GLY A 298 -21.07 13.44 19.37
N LEU A 299 -20.99 13.42 18.04
CA LEU A 299 -20.88 12.18 17.25
C LEU A 299 -19.49 11.56 17.39
N VAL A 300 -19.44 10.23 17.56
CA VAL A 300 -18.19 9.48 17.73
C VAL A 300 -17.87 8.66 16.48
N PHE A 301 -16.68 8.88 15.92
CA PHE A 301 -16.14 8.15 14.78
C PHE A 301 -15.00 7.24 15.22
N GLN A 302 -14.90 6.02 14.68
CA GLN A 302 -13.86 5.08 15.12
C GLN A 302 -12.43 5.57 14.84
N HIS A 303 -12.23 6.36 13.79
CA HIS A 303 -10.93 6.91 13.42
C HIS A 303 -11.06 8.15 12.54
N ALA A 304 -9.96 8.89 12.38
CA ALA A 304 -9.94 10.15 11.63
C ALA A 304 -10.16 10.00 10.10
N HIS A 305 -10.12 8.77 9.57
CA HIS A 305 -10.14 8.49 8.12
C HIS A 305 -9.00 9.22 7.37
N ASN A 306 -7.90 9.51 8.06
CA ASN A 306 -6.72 10.12 7.50
C ASN A 306 -5.53 9.46 8.16
N ILE A 307 -4.72 8.76 7.37
CA ILE A 307 -3.59 7.97 7.89
C ILE A 307 -2.60 8.82 8.69
N PHE A 308 -2.43 10.08 8.29
CA PHE A 308 -1.47 10.99 8.92
C PHE A 308 -2.00 11.51 10.25
N ILE A 309 -3.31 11.82 10.33
CA ILE A 309 -3.94 12.24 11.59
C ILE A 309 -4.01 11.06 12.56
N VAL A 310 -4.38 9.86 12.10
CA VAL A 310 -4.33 8.65 12.94
C VAL A 310 -2.91 8.39 13.45
N HIS A 311 -1.90 8.56 12.61
CA HIS A 311 -0.51 8.39 13.03
C HIS A 311 -0.06 9.48 14.00
N LEU A 312 -0.47 10.73 13.80
CA LEU A 312 -0.22 11.86 14.70
C LEU A 312 -0.86 11.63 16.08
N ILE A 313 -2.12 11.19 16.13
CA ILE A 313 -2.80 10.83 17.38
C ILE A 313 -2.01 9.74 18.12
N ASN A 314 -1.55 8.71 17.42
CA ASN A 314 -0.90 7.57 18.05
C ASN A 314 0.56 7.82 18.48
N THR A 315 1.27 8.75 17.82
CA THR A 315 2.73 8.88 17.97
C THR A 315 3.26 10.31 18.10
N GLY A 316 2.37 11.30 18.06
CA GLY A 316 2.69 12.72 18.10
C GLY A 316 3.48 13.21 16.89
N ILE A 317 3.97 14.45 16.96
CA ILE A 317 4.75 15.07 15.88
C ILE A 317 6.01 14.25 15.57
N VAL A 318 6.65 13.65 16.58
CA VAL A 318 7.89 12.89 16.39
C VAL A 318 7.64 11.69 15.49
N GLY A 319 6.58 10.91 15.74
CA GLY A 319 6.24 9.78 14.88
C GLY A 319 5.70 10.19 13.53
N ALA A 320 4.89 11.27 13.46
CA ALA A 320 4.44 11.86 12.20
C ALA A 320 5.61 12.25 11.28
N LEU A 321 6.66 12.89 11.82
CA LEU A 321 7.89 13.18 11.08
C LEU A 321 8.64 11.90 10.70
N GLY A 322 8.67 10.91 11.61
CA GLY A 322 9.20 9.56 11.36
C GLY A 322 8.49 8.80 10.23
N LEU A 323 7.26 9.19 9.86
CA LEU A 323 6.54 8.71 8.68
C LEU A 323 6.81 9.58 7.45
N LEU A 324 6.64 10.90 7.57
CA LEU A 324 6.69 11.81 6.45
C LEU A 324 8.08 11.93 5.82
N ILE A 325 9.15 11.95 6.63
CA ILE A 325 10.52 12.12 6.13
C ILE A 325 10.96 10.90 5.29
N PRO A 326 10.86 9.64 5.77
CA PRO A 326 11.18 8.48 4.95
C PRO A 326 10.29 8.34 3.72
N LEU A 327 9.01 8.70 3.84
CA LEU A 327 8.08 8.65 2.72
C LEU A 327 8.46 9.64 1.62
N ALA A 328 8.80 10.88 1.99
CA ALA A 328 9.32 11.88 1.07
C ALA A 328 10.63 11.43 0.42
N TYR A 329 11.55 10.85 1.19
CA TYR A 329 12.79 10.26 0.66
C TYR A 329 12.50 9.19 -0.41
N ILE A 330 11.60 8.24 -0.10
CA ILE A 330 11.24 7.14 -1.00
C ILE A 330 10.59 7.66 -2.27
N LEU A 331 9.70 8.65 -2.19
CA LEU A 331 9.07 9.25 -3.38
C LEU A 331 10.09 9.99 -4.26
N VAL A 332 10.95 10.82 -3.66
CA VAL A 332 11.95 11.60 -4.39
C VAL A 332 12.97 10.68 -5.06
N LYS A 333 13.51 9.71 -4.32
CA LYS A 333 14.48 8.74 -4.86
C LYS A 333 13.83 7.78 -5.85
N GLY A 334 12.62 7.34 -5.57
CA GLY A 334 11.82 6.50 -6.45
C GLY A 334 11.58 7.16 -7.81
N TRP A 335 11.24 8.44 -7.80
CA TRP A 335 11.16 9.27 -8.99
C TRP A 335 12.49 9.35 -9.75
N GLN A 336 13.61 9.62 -9.06
CA GLN A 336 14.95 9.71 -9.66
C GLN A 336 15.36 8.41 -10.38
N VAL A 337 15.00 7.25 -9.83
CA VAL A 337 15.26 5.94 -10.45
C VAL A 337 14.17 5.52 -11.45
N LYS A 338 13.24 6.41 -11.79
CA LYS A 338 12.13 6.20 -12.72
C LYS A 338 11.27 4.99 -12.36
N SER A 339 11.05 4.78 -11.06
CA SER A 339 10.18 3.72 -10.57
C SER A 339 8.72 4.03 -10.90
N ALA A 340 8.08 3.16 -11.69
CA ALA A 340 6.66 3.25 -12.00
C ALA A 340 5.78 3.24 -10.75
N MET A 341 6.16 2.43 -9.76
CA MET A 341 5.43 2.28 -8.50
C MET A 341 5.46 3.56 -7.66
N SER A 342 6.39 4.49 -7.91
CA SER A 342 6.45 5.76 -7.17
C SER A 342 5.23 6.64 -7.42
N PHE A 343 4.67 6.64 -8.63
CA PHE A 343 3.42 7.36 -8.92
C PHE A 343 2.21 6.69 -8.28
N GLY A 344 2.19 5.35 -8.27
CA GLY A 344 1.15 4.63 -7.56
C GLY A 344 1.22 4.82 -6.06
N LEU A 345 2.42 4.80 -5.47
CA LEU A 345 2.61 5.14 -4.05
C LEU A 345 2.12 6.55 -3.77
N PHE A 346 2.45 7.53 -4.63
CA PHE A 346 1.91 8.88 -4.49
C PHE A 346 0.38 8.92 -4.56
N ALA A 347 -0.22 8.21 -5.52
CA ALA A 347 -1.68 8.09 -5.60
C ALA A 347 -2.27 7.47 -4.32
N GLY A 348 -1.64 6.42 -3.78
CA GLY A 348 -2.07 5.75 -2.54
C GLY A 348 -1.93 6.63 -1.31
N ILE A 349 -0.91 7.46 -1.24
CA ILE A 349 -0.78 8.48 -0.17
C ILE A 349 -1.95 9.46 -0.21
N ILE A 350 -2.32 9.91 -1.42
CA ILE A 350 -3.47 10.80 -1.59
C ILE A 350 -4.77 10.10 -1.19
N THR A 351 -4.99 8.84 -1.57
CA THR A 351 -6.22 8.13 -1.15
C THR A 351 -6.26 7.90 0.36
N LEU A 352 -5.14 7.51 0.98
CA LEU A 352 -5.02 7.29 2.43
C LEU A 352 -5.08 8.59 3.25
N PHE A 353 -4.89 9.75 2.63
CA PHE A 353 -5.21 11.03 3.27
C PHE A 353 -6.72 11.17 3.54
N PHE A 354 -7.58 10.60 2.68
CA PHE A 354 -9.04 10.75 2.79
C PHE A 354 -9.76 9.55 3.41
N ASP A 355 -9.18 8.36 3.36
CA ASP A 355 -9.78 7.12 3.89
C ASP A 355 -8.78 6.20 4.60
N GLY A 356 -7.64 6.73 5.04
CA GLY A 356 -6.61 5.97 5.73
C GLY A 356 -6.95 5.65 7.19
N ASN A 357 -6.44 4.52 7.66
CA ASN A 357 -6.49 4.09 9.06
C ASN A 357 -5.06 3.79 9.56
N GLU A 358 -4.89 2.85 10.47
CA GLU A 358 -3.59 2.49 11.04
C GLU A 358 -2.65 1.82 10.03
N LEU A 359 -1.35 2.10 10.15
CA LEU A 359 -0.29 1.46 9.35
C LEU A 359 0.14 0.09 9.89
N ILE A 360 0.10 -0.10 11.21
CA ILE A 360 0.53 -1.32 11.89
C ILE A 360 -0.70 -2.18 12.21
N THR A 361 -1.12 -2.95 11.22
CA THR A 361 -2.33 -3.77 11.26
C THR A 361 -2.02 -5.25 11.02
N ASN A 362 -3.03 -6.10 11.21
CA ASN A 362 -3.02 -7.43 10.59
C ASN A 362 -3.00 -7.29 9.06
N PRO A 363 -2.68 -8.36 8.31
CA PRO A 363 -2.76 -8.31 6.86
C PRO A 363 -4.14 -7.78 6.42
N ASP A 364 -4.17 -6.72 5.63
CA ASP A 364 -5.39 -6.04 5.18
C ASP A 364 -5.16 -5.35 3.81
N ALA A 365 -6.18 -4.67 3.29
CA ALA A 365 -6.10 -3.98 2.01
C ALA A 365 -5.07 -2.84 2.00
N LEU A 366 -4.84 -2.19 3.15
CA LEU A 366 -3.92 -1.07 3.31
C LEU A 366 -2.48 -1.51 3.01
N TRP A 367 -2.13 -2.76 3.28
CA TRP A 367 -0.83 -3.32 2.91
C TRP A 367 -0.57 -3.29 1.40
N LEU A 368 -1.61 -3.47 0.57
CA LEU A 368 -1.49 -3.38 -0.89
C LEU A 368 -1.37 -1.92 -1.38
N ILE A 369 -1.93 -0.97 -0.63
CA ILE A 369 -1.95 0.47 -0.96
C ILE A 369 -0.67 1.17 -0.47
N PHE A 370 -0.13 0.76 0.69
CA PHE A 370 1.01 1.41 1.34
C PHE A 370 2.25 0.51 1.38
N TRP A 371 2.26 -0.56 2.17
CA TRP A 371 3.48 -1.32 2.48
C TRP A 371 4.11 -1.99 1.26
N LEU A 372 3.30 -2.58 0.39
CA LEU A 372 3.77 -3.23 -0.84
C LEU A 372 4.40 -2.19 -1.79
N PRO A 373 3.73 -1.08 -2.16
CA PRO A 373 4.33 0.01 -2.91
C PRO A 373 5.62 0.56 -2.30
N VAL A 374 5.63 0.83 -0.99
CA VAL A 374 6.81 1.34 -0.27
C VAL A 374 8.00 0.38 -0.42
N ALA A 375 7.79 -0.91 -0.16
CA ALA A 375 8.82 -1.94 -0.31
C ALA A 375 9.33 -2.05 -1.76
N GLN A 376 8.43 -2.03 -2.74
CA GLN A 376 8.78 -2.11 -4.16
C GLN A 376 9.61 -0.91 -4.64
N VAL A 377 9.23 0.31 -4.25
CA VAL A 377 9.99 1.52 -4.59
C VAL A 377 11.35 1.48 -3.91
N TYR A 378 11.41 1.14 -2.63
CA TYR A 378 12.66 1.06 -1.89
C TYR A 378 13.62 0.00 -2.46
N TRP A 379 13.09 -1.14 -2.89
CA TRP A 379 13.87 -2.16 -3.63
C TRP A 379 14.49 -1.60 -4.90
N GLN A 380 13.74 -0.85 -5.71
CA GLN A 380 14.26 -0.27 -6.95
C GLN A 380 15.32 0.81 -6.69
N ILE A 381 15.19 1.56 -5.60
CA ILE A 381 16.23 2.52 -5.16
C ILE A 381 17.53 1.77 -4.85
N LYS A 382 17.45 0.71 -4.02
CA LYS A 382 18.62 -0.10 -3.65
C LYS A 382 19.30 -0.75 -4.84
N LEU A 383 18.52 -1.37 -5.73
CA LEU A 383 19.03 -1.99 -6.95
C LEU A 383 19.76 -0.96 -7.86
N ASN A 384 19.33 0.30 -7.85
CA ASN A 384 19.98 1.35 -8.62
C ASN A 384 21.28 1.84 -7.97
N GLU A 385 21.30 1.99 -6.64
CA GLU A 385 22.53 2.32 -5.88
C GLU A 385 23.63 1.29 -6.12
N GLU A 386 23.31 0.00 -6.09
CA GLU A 386 24.26 -1.09 -6.36
C GLU A 386 24.83 -1.04 -7.79
N LYS A 387 23.99 -0.74 -8.79
CA LYS A 387 24.45 -0.60 -10.18
C LYS A 387 25.44 0.55 -10.33
N LEU A 388 25.20 1.68 -9.66
CA LEU A 388 26.08 2.84 -9.69
C LEU A 388 27.43 2.53 -9.01
N LEU A 389 27.40 1.86 -7.84
CA LEU A 389 28.60 1.45 -7.13
C LEU A 389 29.41 0.40 -7.91
N GLY A 390 28.74 -0.58 -8.52
CA GLY A 390 29.37 -1.58 -9.36
C GLY A 390 30.00 -1.04 -10.65
N HIS A 391 29.49 0.07 -11.19
CA HIS A 391 30.13 0.81 -12.29
C HIS A 391 31.34 1.62 -11.81
N SER A 392 31.24 2.29 -10.66
CA SER A 392 32.34 3.09 -10.11
C SER A 392 33.56 2.25 -9.71
N TYR A 393 33.37 1.00 -9.25
CA TYR A 393 34.48 0.10 -8.93
C TYR A 393 35.18 -0.44 -10.19
N LYS A 394 34.44 -0.65 -11.29
CA LYS A 394 35.03 -1.07 -12.58
C LYS A 394 35.81 0.05 -13.26
N SER A 395 35.38 1.31 -13.14
CA SER A 395 36.14 2.45 -13.67
C SER A 395 37.42 2.72 -12.89
N ALA A 396 37.43 2.49 -11.58
CA ALA A 396 38.61 2.70 -10.72
C ALA A 396 39.69 1.60 -10.88
N LEU A 397 39.36 0.45 -11.47
CA LEU A 397 40.32 -0.62 -11.81
C LEU A 397 40.83 -0.53 -13.26
N GLN A 398 40.35 0.44 -14.04
CA GLN A 398 40.77 0.70 -15.43
C GLN A 398 41.56 2.01 -15.58
N THR A 399 41.84 2.69 -14.47
CA THR A 399 42.77 3.80 -14.32
C THR A 399 43.88 3.38 -13.39
#